data_AF-A0A1P8NBT7-F1
#
_entry.id   AF-A0A1P8NBT7-F1
#
_cell.length_a   1.000
_cell.length_b   1.000
_cell.length_c   1.000
_cell.angle_alpha   90.00
_cell.angle_beta   90.00
_cell.angle_gamma   90.00
#
_symmetry.space_group_name_H-M   'P 1'
#
loop_
_entity.id
_entity.type
_entity.pdbx_description
1 polymer ?
#
loop_
_entity_poly.entity_id
_entity_poly.type
_entity_poly.pdbx_seq_one_letter_code
_entity_poly.pdbx_strand_id
1 'polypeptide(L)'
;MSVILSDAFAAYQRMREDFELHRRATFTRAHAELRGELLGARGRAARIDPYSLFMGPQNRVEAYASDELQRWFAQHGRPTVEQFEAQWWSSHADQSAGAAVAPLRDIA
;
A
#
# COMPACT_ATOMS: atom_id res chain seq x y z
N MET A 1 26.61 -8.03 11.71
CA MET A 1 25.77 -8.09 10.48
C MET A 1 26.33 -7.10 9.48
N SER A 2 26.35 -7.39 8.17
CA SER A 2 26.93 -6.50 7.16
C SER A 2 26.18 -5.16 7.09
N VAL A 3 26.89 -4.06 6.85
CA VAL A 3 26.30 -2.70 6.72
C VAL A 3 25.30 -2.67 5.56
N ILE A 4 25.69 -3.21 4.39
CA ILE A 4 24.84 -3.29 3.20
C ILE A 4 23.53 -4.06 3.49
N LEU A 5 23.63 -5.18 4.21
CA LEU A 5 22.45 -5.97 4.58
C LEU A 5 21.55 -5.24 5.58
N SER A 6 22.13 -4.46 6.48
CA SER A 6 21.39 -3.70 7.49
C SER A 6 20.64 -2.53 6.85
N ASP A 7 21.28 -1.82 5.91
CA ASP A 7 20.66 -0.72 5.16
C ASP A 7 19.52 -1.21 4.27
N ALA A 8 19.72 -2.34 3.59
CA ALA A 8 18.67 -2.97 2.78
C ALA A 8 17.45 -3.35 3.64
N PHE A 9 17.68 -3.91 4.83
CA PHE A 9 16.60 -4.24 5.77
C PHE A 9 15.88 -2.99 6.28
N ALA A 10 16.61 -1.92 6.59
CA ALA A 10 16.02 -0.65 7.01
C ALA A 10 15.20 0.02 5.91
N ALA A 11 15.62 -0.09 4.64
CA ALA A 11 14.83 0.39 3.51
C ALA A 11 13.53 -0.43 3.34
N TYR A 12 13.60 -1.75 3.46
CA TYR A 12 12.43 -2.61 3.41
C TYR A 12 11.44 -2.32 4.54
N GLN A 13 11.92 -2.11 5.77
CA GLN A 13 11.08 -1.72 6.92
C GLN A 13 10.31 -0.43 6.63
N ARG A 14 10.99 0.61 6.13
CA ARG A 14 10.35 1.88 5.75
C ARG A 14 9.28 1.71 4.68
N MET A 15 9.57 0.94 3.63
CA MET A 15 8.58 0.63 2.59
C MET A 15 7.34 -0.06 3.17
N ARG A 16 7.52 -0.98 4.13
CA ARG A 16 6.40 -1.67 4.80
C ARG A 16 5.59 -0.71 5.67
N GLU A 17 6.22 0.21 6.38
CA GLU A 17 5.53 1.24 7.17
C GLU A 17 4.71 2.17 6.27
N ASP A 18 5.29 2.63 5.16
CA ASP A 18 4.62 3.49 4.18
C ASP A 18 3.43 2.77 3.52
N PHE A 19 3.56 1.48 3.23
CA PHE A 19 2.45 0.67 2.72
C PHE A 19 1.29 0.60 3.73
N GLU A 20 1.59 0.41 5.02
CA GLU A 20 0.56 0.37 6.05
C GLU A 20 -0.15 1.72 6.21
N LEU A 21 0.58 2.84 6.10
CA LEU A 21 0.00 4.18 6.07
C LEU A 21 -0.93 4.35 4.87
N HIS A 22 -0.47 3.95 3.67
CA HIS A 22 -1.27 4.01 2.44
C HIS A 22 -2.55 3.14 2.53
N ARG A 23 -2.43 1.92 3.06
CA ARG A 23 -3.55 1.01 3.28
C ARG A 23 -4.57 1.60 4.25
N ARG A 24 -4.09 2.17 5.37
CA ARG A 24 -4.94 2.81 6.38
C ARG A 24 -5.66 4.05 5.85
N ALA A 25 -4.98 4.86 5.04
CA ALA A 25 -5.58 6.03 4.40
C ALA A 25 -6.70 5.61 3.44
N THR A 26 -6.45 4.60 2.60
CA THR A 26 -7.44 4.02 1.67
C THR A 26 -8.64 3.47 2.42
N PHE A 27 -8.42 2.72 3.50
CA PHE A 27 -9.50 2.21 4.35
C PHE A 27 -10.35 3.33 4.93
N THR A 28 -9.71 4.36 5.50
CA THR A 28 -10.41 5.49 6.11
C THR A 28 -11.27 6.23 5.08
N ARG A 29 -10.75 6.41 3.86
CA ARG A 29 -11.48 7.01 2.74
C ARG A 29 -12.69 6.18 2.34
N ALA A 30 -12.51 4.88 2.10
CA ALA A 30 -13.62 3.98 1.77
C ALA A 30 -14.68 3.96 2.86
N HIS A 31 -14.27 3.93 4.14
CA HIS A 31 -15.18 3.97 5.28
C HIS A 31 -15.99 5.28 5.34
N ALA A 32 -15.37 6.42 5.04
CA ALA A 32 -16.04 7.72 5.00
C ALA A 32 -17.03 7.83 3.83
N GLU A 33 -16.68 7.32 2.66
CA GLU A 33 -17.50 7.40 1.44
C GLU A 33 -18.67 6.40 1.46
N LEU A 34 -18.45 5.19 1.95
CA LEU A 34 -19.42 4.08 1.90
C LEU A 34 -20.29 3.95 3.16
N ARG A 35 -20.22 4.92 4.09
CA ARG A 35 -21.08 5.01 5.29
C ARG A 35 -21.12 3.74 6.17
N GLY A 36 -20.06 2.93 6.15
CA GLY A 36 -19.79 1.89 7.16
C GLY A 36 -20.14 0.44 6.81
N GLU A 37 -20.87 0.14 5.74
CA GLU A 37 -21.15 -1.26 5.35
C GLU A 37 -20.14 -1.80 4.33
N LEU A 38 -18.90 -1.99 4.78
CA LEU A 38 -17.82 -2.56 3.95
C LEU A 38 -17.97 -4.06 3.69
N LEU A 39 -18.72 -4.77 4.54
CA LEU A 39 -18.91 -6.21 4.46
C LEU A 39 -20.29 -6.56 3.91
N GLY A 40 -20.34 -7.55 3.03
CA GLY A 40 -21.59 -8.20 2.62
C GLY A 40 -22.13 -9.14 3.71
N ALA A 41 -23.30 -9.73 3.49
CA ALA A 41 -23.96 -10.62 4.45
C ALA A 41 -23.07 -11.79 4.89
N ARG A 42 -22.35 -12.42 3.95
CA ARG A 42 -21.41 -13.51 4.24
C ARG A 42 -20.22 -13.05 5.09
N GLY A 43 -19.65 -11.88 4.79
CA GLY A 43 -18.55 -11.29 5.55
C GLY A 43 -18.95 -10.96 6.98
N ARG A 44 -20.15 -10.40 7.16
CA ARG A 44 -20.73 -10.12 8.49
C ARG A 44 -20.97 -11.40 9.28
N ALA A 45 -21.56 -12.42 8.67
CA ALA A 45 -21.79 -13.72 9.31
C ALA A 45 -20.47 -14.40 9.73
N ALA A 46 -19.42 -14.28 8.92
CA ALA A 46 -18.10 -14.82 9.20
C ALA A 46 -17.25 -13.94 10.15
N ARG A 47 -17.75 -12.78 10.59
CA ARG A 47 -17.04 -11.81 11.45
C ARG A 47 -15.64 -11.47 10.95
N ILE A 48 -15.49 -11.31 9.64
CA ILE A 48 -14.22 -10.92 9.03
C ILE A 48 -13.93 -9.46 9.41
N ASP A 49 -12.67 -9.15 9.72
CA ASP A 49 -12.23 -7.76 9.86
C ASP A 49 -12.27 -7.07 8.49
N PRO A 50 -13.06 -5.99 8.29
CA PRO A 50 -13.12 -5.27 7.03
C PRO A 50 -11.76 -4.75 6.56
N TYR A 51 -10.87 -4.37 7.48
CA TYR A 51 -9.53 -3.88 7.14
C TYR A 51 -8.68 -4.95 6.44
N SER A 52 -8.92 -6.23 6.75
CA SER A 52 -8.27 -7.36 6.08
C SER A 52 -8.60 -7.47 4.59
N LEU A 53 -9.67 -6.84 4.09
CA LEU A 53 -10.03 -6.84 2.67
C LEU A 53 -9.18 -5.88 1.82
N PHE A 54 -8.47 -4.95 2.48
CA PHE A 54 -7.54 -4.02 1.84
C PHE A 54 -6.13 -4.63 1.70
N MET A 55 -6.00 -5.92 1.98
CA MET A 55 -4.77 -6.70 1.76
C MET A 55 -5.14 -8.13 1.35
N GLY A 56 -4.19 -8.83 0.73
CA GLY A 56 -4.36 -10.23 0.37
C GLY A 56 -5.15 -10.46 -0.93
N PRO A 57 -5.72 -11.67 -1.10
CA PRO A 57 -6.20 -12.12 -2.40
C PRO A 57 -7.59 -11.57 -2.78
N GLN A 58 -7.79 -11.37 -4.08
CA GLN A 58 -9.03 -10.85 -4.67
C GLN A 58 -10.27 -11.68 -4.30
N ASN A 59 -10.12 -13.01 -4.22
CA ASN A 59 -11.22 -13.92 -3.88
C ASN A 59 -11.88 -13.61 -2.52
N ARG A 60 -11.15 -13.03 -1.56
CA ARG A 60 -11.73 -12.62 -0.26
C ARG A 60 -12.62 -11.41 -0.41
N VAL A 61 -12.26 -10.48 -1.28
CA VAL A 61 -13.09 -9.31 -1.59
C VAL A 61 -14.38 -9.77 -2.24
N GLU A 62 -14.31 -10.62 -3.25
CA GLU A 62 -15.48 -11.18 -3.93
C GLU A 62 -16.41 -11.95 -2.97
N ALA A 63 -15.83 -12.69 -2.02
CA ALA A 63 -16.61 -13.50 -1.08
C ALA A 63 -17.23 -12.70 0.08
N TYR A 64 -16.58 -11.63 0.53
CA TYR A 64 -16.91 -11.00 1.83
C TYR A 64 -17.18 -9.50 1.78
N ALA A 65 -16.71 -8.78 0.74
CA ALA A 65 -16.98 -7.35 0.59
C ALA A 65 -18.44 -7.11 0.22
N SER A 66 -18.97 -5.94 0.58
CA SER A 66 -20.26 -5.46 0.05
C SER A 66 -20.14 -5.11 -1.43
N ASP A 67 -21.26 -5.13 -2.16
CA ASP A 67 -21.29 -4.75 -3.59
C ASP A 67 -20.82 -3.31 -3.82
N GLU A 68 -21.04 -2.43 -2.84
CA GLU A 68 -20.54 -1.05 -2.89
C GLU A 68 -19.02 -1.00 -2.75
N LEU A 69 -18.43 -1.76 -1.83
CA LEU A 69 -16.98 -1.82 -1.68
C LEU A 69 -16.31 -2.47 -2.91
N GLN A 70 -16.92 -3.49 -3.51
CA GLN A 70 -16.43 -4.09 -4.75
C GLN A 70 -16.41 -3.06 -5.89
N ARG A 71 -17.49 -2.29 -6.07
CA ARG A 71 -17.57 -1.21 -7.05
C ARG A 71 -16.57 -0.09 -6.74
N TRP A 72 -16.39 0.24 -5.47
CA TRP A 72 -15.43 1.24 -5.04
C TRP A 72 -13.99 0.85 -5.39
N PHE A 73 -13.61 -0.41 -5.16
CA PHE A 73 -12.30 -0.94 -5.57
C PHE A 73 -12.12 -0.94 -7.09
N ALA A 74 -13.17 -1.21 -7.87
CA ALA A 74 -13.08 -1.14 -9.33
C ALA A 74 -12.80 0.29 -9.84
N GLN A 75 -13.23 1.32 -9.10
CA GLN A 75 -13.05 2.73 -9.47
C GLN A 75 -11.76 3.34 -8.94
N HIS A 76 -11.39 3.02 -7.71
CA HIS A 76 -10.25 3.65 -7.01
C HIS A 76 -9.00 2.78 -6.97
N GLY A 77 -9.12 1.51 -7.36
CA GLY A 77 -8.09 0.50 -7.16
C GLY A 77 -8.10 -0.07 -5.74
N ARG A 78 -7.54 -1.27 -5.59
CA ARG A 78 -7.22 -1.86 -4.29
C ARG A 78 -5.71 -1.81 -4.05
N PRO A 79 -5.25 -1.39 -2.86
CA PRO A 79 -3.83 -1.42 -2.55
C PRO A 79 -3.30 -2.87 -2.59
N THR A 80 -2.22 -3.07 -3.35
CA THR A 80 -1.43 -4.30 -3.34
C THR A 80 0.01 -3.97 -3.00
N VAL A 81 0.68 -4.86 -2.26
CA VAL A 81 2.08 -4.63 -1.85
C VAL A 81 2.97 -4.52 -3.08
N GLU A 82 2.74 -5.35 -4.10
CA GLU A 82 3.53 -5.37 -5.33
C GLU A 82 3.47 -4.03 -6.11
N GLN A 83 2.27 -3.49 -6.33
CA GLN A 83 2.12 -2.21 -7.04
C GLN A 83 2.70 -1.05 -6.22
N PHE A 84 2.50 -1.08 -4.90
CA PHE A 84 3.05 -0.07 -4.01
C PHE A 84 4.58 -0.12 -3.96
N GLU A 85 5.16 -1.32 -3.87
CA GLU A 85 6.60 -1.54 -3.84
C GLU A 85 7.26 -1.01 -5.12
N ALA A 86 6.68 -1.29 -6.29
CA ALA A 86 7.17 -0.76 -7.56
C ALA A 86 7.17 0.79 -7.56
N GLN A 87 6.08 1.42 -7.12
CA GLN A 87 5.97 2.88 -7.04
C GLN A 87 6.94 3.48 -6.01
N TRP A 88 7.08 2.82 -4.85
CA TRP A 88 7.98 3.25 -3.78
C TRP A 88 9.42 3.26 -4.27
N TRP A 89 9.85 2.20 -4.96
CA TRP A 89 11.20 2.13 -5.53
C TRP A 89 11.43 3.12 -6.66
N SER A 90 10.47 3.30 -7.58
CA SER A 90 10.61 4.31 -8.63
C SER A 90 10.78 5.72 -8.04
N SER A 91 9.96 6.09 -7.05
CA SER A 91 10.06 7.41 -6.40
C SER A 91 11.36 7.62 -5.62
N HIS A 92 11.94 6.57 -5.05
CA HIS A 92 13.21 6.66 -4.30
C HIS A 92 14.45 6.58 -5.20
N ALA A 93 14.37 5.86 -6.32
CA ALA A 93 15.42 5.85 -7.34
C ALA A 93 15.60 7.25 -7.94
N ASP A 94 14.51 7.95 -8.26
CA ASP A 94 14.55 9.33 -8.79
C ASP A 94 15.16 10.32 -7.78
N GLN A 95 14.90 10.16 -6.48
CA GLN A 95 15.50 10.99 -5.43
C GLN A 95 17.02 10.77 -5.29
N SER A 96 17.50 9.53 -5.50
CA SER A 96 18.93 9.23 -5.51
C SER A 96 19.64 9.79 -6.77
N ALA A 97 18.95 9.81 -7.92
CA ALA A 97 19.45 10.42 -9.14
C ALA A 97 19.48 11.97 -9.06
N GLY A 98 18.49 12.58 -8.41
CA GLY A 98 18.45 14.03 -8.16
C GLY A 98 19.50 14.53 -7.17
N ALA A 99 19.95 13.69 -6.23
CA ALA A 99 21.02 14.01 -5.28
C ALA A 99 22.44 13.81 -5.86
N ALA A 100 22.58 13.05 -6.96
CA ALA A 100 23.86 12.72 -7.58
C ALA A 100 24.35 13.76 -8.63
N VAL A 101 23.77 14.97 -8.65
CA VAL A 101 24.25 16.08 -9.50
C VAL A 101 24.84 17.20 -8.62
N ALA A 102 25.96 16.90 -7.96
CA ALA A 102 26.94 17.91 -7.62
C ALA A 102 28.04 17.83 -8.70
N PRO A 103 28.27 18.87 -9.51
CA PRO A 103 29.30 18.80 -10.53
C PRO A 103 30.66 18.67 -9.85
N LEU A 104 31.43 17.68 -10.29
CA LEU A 104 32.86 17.59 -10.04
C LEU A 104 33.54 18.78 -10.73
N ARG A 105 33.51 19.95 -10.10
CA ARG A 105 34.29 21.12 -10.48
C ARG A 105 35.31 21.40 -9.38
N ASP A 106 36.53 21.63 -9.86
CA ASP A 106 37.74 22.07 -9.16
C ASP A 106 38.55 20.97 -8.44
N ILE A 107 39.39 20.29 -9.22
CA ILE A 107 40.73 19.89 -8.78
C ILE A 107 41.73 20.42 -9.81
N ALA A 108 42.38 21.52 -9.41
CA ALA A 108 43.65 22.12 -9.86
C ALA A 108 43.88 22.33 -11.36
#